data_AF-A0A0K0EYW8-F1
#
_entry.id   AF-A0A0K0EYW8-F1
#
_cell.length_a   1.000
_cell.length_b   1.000
_cell.length_c   1.000
_cell.angle_alpha   90.00
_cell.angle_beta   90.00
_cell.angle_gamma   90.00
#
_symmetry.space_group_name_H-M   'P 1'
#
loop_
_entity.id
_entity.type
_entity.pdbx_description
1 polymer ?
#
loop_
_entity_poly.entity_id
_entity_poly.type
_entity_poly.pdbx_seq_one_letter_code
_entity_poly.pdbx_strand_id
1 'polypeptide(L)'
;MKYLSIFIVLAIVIFVTINAKKCSLPFSARRLSGPPEWEPWNGRRPLNAKFIAKEATKLFFECGYHNFKFIEVYQKQKRCIEPAMRYRVRYYAKKCNKSIVIKTCKKKKRNKKCKKVEEIRLVDCYHKVKQFQAIFKDDVHNDRLRLNVTNLENGNSCALVIKYNIHNDF
;
A
#
# COMPACT_ATOMS: atom_id res chain seq x y z
N MET A 1 42.98 -4.80 24.08
CA MET A 1 41.53 -5.10 24.05
C MET A 1 40.62 -3.89 23.79
N LYS A 2 41.11 -2.74 23.27
CA LYS A 2 40.24 -1.57 22.97
C LYS A 2 39.64 -1.59 21.55
N TYR A 3 40.30 -2.26 20.60
CA TYR A 3 39.87 -2.30 19.20
C TYR A 3 38.84 -3.41 18.89
N LEU A 4 38.84 -4.50 19.68
CA LEU A 4 37.92 -5.63 19.48
C LEU A 4 36.46 -5.20 19.67
N SER A 5 36.20 -4.35 20.66
CA SER A 5 34.87 -3.80 20.96
C SER A 5 34.35 -2.93 19.82
N ILE A 6 35.23 -2.15 19.18
CA ILE A 6 34.87 -1.27 18.05
C ILE A 6 34.47 -2.10 16.83
N PHE A 7 35.21 -3.18 16.52
CA PHE A 7 34.87 -4.09 15.42
C PHE A 7 33.54 -4.81 15.62
N ILE A 8 33.23 -5.23 16.86
CA ILE A 8 31.94 -5.88 17.17
C ILE A 8 30.78 -4.90 16.97
N VAL A 9 30.90 -3.66 17.46
CA VAL A 9 29.86 -2.63 17.29
C VAL A 9 29.69 -2.28 15.81
N LEU A 10 30.78 -2.12 15.05
CA LEU A 10 30.72 -1.83 13.62
C LEU A 10 30.06 -2.99 12.84
N ALA A 11 30.40 -4.24 13.17
CA ALA A 11 29.83 -5.42 12.54
C ALA A 11 28.33 -5.58 12.83
N ILE A 12 27.87 -5.28 14.05
CA ILE A 12 26.43 -5.30 14.40
C ILE A 12 25.67 -4.24 13.60
N VAL A 13 26.21 -3.02 13.45
CA VAL A 13 25.57 -1.96 12.66
C VAL A 13 25.51 -2.35 11.17
N ILE A 14 26.55 -2.98 10.64
CA ILE A 14 26.57 -3.49 9.25
C ILE A 14 25.58 -4.66 9.08
N PHE A 15 25.49 -5.58 10.04
CA PHE A 15 24.59 -6.74 9.93
C PHE A 15 23.10 -6.35 10.07
N VAL A 16 22.79 -5.39 10.95
CA VAL A 16 21.42 -4.89 11.16
C VAL A 16 20.95 -4.05 9.95
N THR A 17 21.84 -3.38 9.23
CA THR A 17 21.49 -2.65 8.01
C THR A 17 21.31 -3.56 6.78
N ILE A 18 21.94 -4.74 6.75
CA ILE A 18 21.84 -5.70 5.64
C ILE A 18 20.56 -6.56 5.70
N ASN A 19 19.92 -6.67 6.87
CA ASN A 19 18.66 -7.42 7.06
C ASN A 19 17.39 -6.70 6.55
N ALA A 20 17.53 -5.70 5.69
CA ALA A 20 16.45 -5.36 4.78
C ALA A 20 16.13 -6.63 3.96
N LYS A 21 14.86 -7.09 3.98
CA LYS A 21 14.40 -8.28 3.24
C LYS A 21 14.73 -8.17 1.75
N LYS A 22 15.95 -8.56 1.36
CA LYS A 22 16.40 -8.56 -0.02
C LYS A 22 15.59 -9.60 -0.77
N CYS A 23 14.98 -9.16 -1.85
CA CYS A 23 14.16 -10.00 -2.69
C CYS A 23 15.11 -10.76 -3.63
N SER A 24 15.33 -12.06 -3.38
CA SER A 24 16.26 -12.89 -4.15
C SER A 24 15.75 -13.04 -5.59
N LEU A 25 16.37 -12.35 -6.54
CA LEU A 25 16.17 -12.62 -7.96
C LEU A 25 16.90 -13.92 -8.34
N PRO A 26 16.29 -14.80 -9.15
CA PRO A 26 17.04 -15.91 -9.76
C PRO A 26 18.19 -15.34 -10.59
N PHE A 27 19.35 -16.01 -10.52
CA PHE A 27 20.62 -15.55 -11.13
C PHE A 27 20.49 -15.23 -12.63
N SER A 28 19.56 -15.88 -13.34
CA SER A 28 19.26 -15.64 -14.76
C SER A 28 18.60 -14.28 -15.04
N ALA A 29 17.90 -13.68 -14.08
CA ALA A 29 17.25 -12.37 -14.24
C ALA A 29 18.23 -11.18 -14.15
N ARG A 30 19.46 -11.39 -13.67
CA ARG A 30 20.49 -10.33 -13.59
C ARG A 30 21.04 -9.89 -14.95
N ARG A 31 20.79 -10.64 -16.04
CA ARG A 31 21.34 -10.38 -17.38
C ARG A 31 20.40 -9.64 -18.34
N LEU A 32 19.17 -9.30 -17.95
CA LEU A 32 18.21 -8.56 -18.79
C LEU A 32 18.31 -7.05 -18.55
N SER A 33 18.39 -6.26 -19.61
CA SER A 33 18.65 -4.81 -19.62
C SER A 33 17.45 -3.92 -19.20
N GLY A 34 16.52 -4.44 -18.41
CA GLY A 34 15.31 -3.72 -17.99
C GLY A 34 14.80 -4.15 -16.62
N PRO A 35 13.89 -3.37 -16.00
CA PRO A 35 13.29 -3.78 -14.74
C PRO A 35 12.54 -5.11 -14.93
N PRO A 36 12.64 -6.05 -13.98
CA PRO A 36 11.97 -7.34 -14.10
C PRO A 36 10.48 -7.22 -14.42
N GLU A 37 9.97 -8.22 -15.14
CA GLU A 37 8.56 -8.30 -15.49
C GLU A 37 7.67 -8.40 -14.25
N TRP A 38 6.40 -8.04 -14.43
CA TRP A 38 5.39 -8.13 -13.38
C TRP A 38 4.82 -9.54 -13.31
N GLU A 39 5.12 -10.25 -12.24
CA GLU A 39 4.61 -11.58 -11.97
C GLU A 39 3.26 -11.54 -11.24
N PRO A 40 2.40 -12.55 -11.41
CA PRO A 40 1.18 -12.68 -10.61
C PRO A 40 1.45 -12.72 -9.10
N TRP A 41 0.55 -12.11 -8.34
CA TRP A 41 0.59 -12.10 -6.89
C TRP A 41 -0.77 -12.46 -6.30
N ASN A 42 -0.79 -13.30 -5.25
CA ASN A 42 -2.02 -13.77 -4.62
C ASN A 42 -2.84 -12.65 -3.94
N GLY A 43 -2.24 -11.49 -3.67
CA GLY A 43 -2.92 -10.34 -3.09
C GLY A 43 -3.10 -10.39 -1.56
N ARG A 44 -2.38 -11.28 -0.85
CA ARG A 44 -2.55 -11.46 0.61
C ARG A 44 -1.42 -10.84 1.44
N ARG A 45 -0.17 -11.10 1.07
CA ARG A 45 1.04 -10.63 1.78
C ARG A 45 1.95 -9.84 0.83
N PRO A 46 2.60 -8.77 1.27
CA PRO A 46 2.71 -8.28 2.64
C PRO A 46 1.45 -7.55 3.13
N LEU A 47 0.68 -6.95 2.22
CA LEU A 47 -0.60 -6.32 2.51
C LEU A 47 -1.69 -6.87 1.62
N ASN A 48 -2.94 -6.82 2.08
CA ASN A 48 -4.07 -7.25 1.28
C ASN A 48 -4.28 -6.30 0.07
N ALA A 49 -4.40 -6.84 -1.15
CA ALA A 49 -4.57 -6.03 -2.36
C ALA A 49 -5.83 -5.13 -2.33
N LYS A 50 -6.93 -5.63 -1.74
CA LYS A 50 -8.16 -4.85 -1.56
C LYS A 50 -7.96 -3.71 -0.58
N PHE A 51 -7.17 -3.93 0.47
CA PHE A 51 -6.79 -2.88 1.43
C PHE A 51 -5.94 -1.81 0.73
N ILE A 52 -4.90 -2.21 0.00
CA ILE A 52 -4.07 -1.29 -0.79
C ILE A 52 -4.93 -0.43 -1.73
N ALA A 53 -5.87 -1.04 -2.46
CA ALA A 53 -6.72 -0.31 -3.40
C ALA A 53 -7.65 0.71 -2.70
N LYS A 54 -8.21 0.35 -1.53
CA LYS A 54 -9.04 1.27 -0.74
C LYS A 54 -8.23 2.46 -0.21
N GLU A 55 -7.08 2.20 0.41
CA GLU A 55 -6.20 3.25 0.93
C GLU A 55 -5.66 4.13 -0.21
N ALA A 56 -5.31 3.54 -1.35
CA ALA A 56 -4.91 4.29 -2.53
C ALA A 56 -6.02 5.23 -3.04
N THR A 57 -7.27 4.76 -3.04
CA THR A 57 -8.43 5.56 -3.45
C THR A 57 -8.66 6.73 -2.49
N LYS A 58 -8.55 6.48 -1.18
CA LYS A 58 -8.66 7.50 -0.14
C LYS A 58 -7.55 8.54 -0.29
N LEU A 59 -6.32 8.07 -0.45
CA LEU A 59 -5.15 8.93 -0.66
C LEU A 59 -5.35 9.85 -1.87
N PHE A 60 -5.88 9.34 -2.98
CA PHE A 60 -6.10 10.16 -4.16
C PHE A 60 -6.99 11.39 -3.88
N PHE A 61 -8.02 11.23 -3.04
CA PHE A 61 -8.84 12.35 -2.56
C PHE A 61 -8.07 13.27 -1.61
N GLU A 62 -7.31 12.71 -0.66
CA GLU A 62 -6.47 13.50 0.26
C GLU A 62 -5.44 14.37 -0.48
N CYS A 63 -5.05 14.00 -1.69
CA CYS A 63 -4.18 14.79 -2.56
C CYS A 63 -4.89 15.91 -3.34
N GLY A 64 -6.18 16.17 -3.06
CA GLY A 64 -6.97 17.23 -3.69
C GLY A 64 -7.68 16.83 -4.98
N TYR A 65 -7.63 15.56 -5.38
CA TYR A 65 -8.41 15.08 -6.53
C TYR A 65 -9.86 14.76 -6.15
N HIS A 66 -10.68 14.41 -7.14
CA HIS A 66 -12.08 14.04 -6.90
C HIS A 66 -12.23 12.83 -5.99
N ASN A 67 -13.39 12.75 -5.32
CA ASN A 67 -13.79 11.57 -4.56
C ASN A 67 -14.07 10.38 -5.48
N PHE A 68 -13.50 9.23 -5.15
CA PHE A 68 -13.74 7.96 -5.82
C PHE A 68 -14.13 6.88 -4.82
N LYS A 69 -15.11 6.05 -5.18
CA LYS A 69 -15.50 4.85 -4.44
C LYS A 69 -14.87 3.63 -5.09
N PHE A 70 -14.03 2.94 -4.33
CA PHE A 70 -13.48 1.63 -4.72
C PHE A 70 -14.59 0.62 -5.03
N ILE A 71 -14.42 -0.14 -6.11
CA ILE A 71 -15.34 -1.21 -6.54
C ILE A 71 -14.68 -2.58 -6.35
N GLU A 72 -13.65 -2.87 -7.15
CA GLU A 72 -12.99 -4.18 -7.14
C GLU A 72 -11.55 -4.12 -7.68
N VAL A 73 -10.75 -5.13 -7.33
CA VAL A 73 -9.40 -5.33 -7.84
C VAL A 73 -9.46 -6.34 -8.98
N TYR A 74 -8.94 -5.99 -10.15
CA TYR A 74 -8.93 -6.87 -11.32
C TYR A 74 -7.53 -7.38 -11.69
N GLN A 75 -6.45 -6.75 -11.21
CA GLN A 75 -5.08 -7.22 -11.46
C GLN A 75 -4.20 -7.08 -10.22
N LYS A 76 -3.44 -8.13 -9.91
CA LYS A 76 -2.54 -8.23 -8.75
C LYS A 76 -1.20 -8.77 -9.20
N GLN A 77 -0.17 -7.95 -9.11
CA GLN A 77 1.16 -8.30 -9.57
C GLN A 77 2.24 -7.86 -8.60
N LYS A 78 3.40 -8.47 -8.71
CA LYS A 78 4.60 -8.11 -7.97
C LYS A 78 5.81 -8.14 -8.89
N ARG A 79 6.86 -7.41 -8.53
CA ARG A 79 8.19 -7.58 -9.12
C ARG A 79 9.26 -7.18 -8.13
N CYS A 80 10.42 -7.79 -8.23
CA CYS A 80 11.59 -7.34 -7.48
C CYS A 80 12.26 -6.21 -8.26
N ILE A 81 12.51 -5.09 -7.59
CA ILE A 81 13.49 -4.09 -8.04
C ILE A 81 14.40 -3.87 -6.84
N GLU A 82 15.60 -4.45 -6.89
CA GLU A 82 16.51 -4.48 -5.75
C GLU A 82 16.63 -3.08 -5.09
N PRO A 83 16.56 -3.00 -3.74
CA PRO A 83 16.50 -4.12 -2.79
C PRO A 83 15.08 -4.62 -2.46
N ALA A 84 14.01 -4.06 -3.04
CA ALA A 84 12.65 -4.20 -2.52
C ALA A 84 11.63 -4.83 -3.49
N MET A 85 10.63 -5.52 -2.93
CA MET A 85 9.45 -5.91 -3.70
C MET A 85 8.59 -4.68 -4.00
N ARG A 86 8.07 -4.63 -5.22
CA ARG A 86 6.98 -3.73 -5.58
C ARG A 86 5.75 -4.56 -5.88
N TYR A 87 4.61 -4.11 -5.38
CA TYR A 87 3.30 -4.72 -5.58
C TYR A 87 2.43 -3.74 -6.36
N ARG A 88 1.89 -4.20 -7.49
CA ARG A 88 0.97 -3.45 -8.34
C ARG A 88 -0.43 -4.01 -8.19
N VAL A 89 -1.36 -3.14 -7.84
CA VAL A 89 -2.78 -3.43 -7.76
C VAL A 89 -3.49 -2.55 -8.77
N ARG A 90 -4.14 -3.15 -9.77
CA ARG A 90 -5.07 -2.40 -10.64
C ARG A 90 -6.49 -2.69 -10.24
N TYR A 91 -7.29 -1.64 -10.19
CA TYR A 91 -8.62 -1.68 -9.62
C TYR A 91 -9.56 -0.68 -10.28
N TYR A 92 -10.85 -0.94 -10.10
CA TYR A 92 -11.93 -0.11 -10.57
C TYR A 92 -12.45 0.79 -9.46
N ALA A 93 -12.73 2.05 -9.77
CA ALA A 93 -13.38 2.99 -8.87
C ALA A 93 -14.40 3.86 -9.62
N LYS A 94 -15.42 4.36 -8.90
CA LYS A 94 -16.45 5.26 -9.45
C LYS A 94 -16.29 6.65 -8.86
N LYS A 95 -16.32 7.70 -9.69
CA LYS A 95 -16.34 9.09 -9.20
C LYS A 95 -17.63 9.31 -8.41
N CYS A 96 -17.55 10.03 -7.30
CA CYS A 96 -18.72 10.41 -6.49
C CYS A 96 -18.66 11.91 -6.17
N ASN A 97 -19.81 12.57 -6.17
CA ASN A 97 -19.87 14.03 -5.96
C ASN A 97 -19.95 14.43 -4.49
N LYS A 98 -20.47 13.55 -3.64
CA LYS A 98 -20.73 13.87 -2.24
C LYS A 98 -20.10 12.84 -1.32
N SER A 99 -19.53 13.35 -0.24
CA SER A 99 -19.18 12.58 0.95
C SER A 99 -20.09 13.03 2.08
N ILE A 100 -20.91 12.12 2.61
CA ILE A 100 -21.74 12.40 3.78
C ILE A 100 -21.13 11.71 5.00
N VAL A 101 -21.15 12.40 6.14
CA VAL A 101 -20.74 11.81 7.42
C VAL A 101 -21.99 11.21 8.06
N ILE A 102 -21.98 9.89 8.24
CA ILE A 102 -23.07 9.17 8.91
C ILE A 102 -22.59 8.74 10.29
N LYS A 103 -23.38 9.07 11.32
CA LYS A 103 -23.15 8.56 12.67
C LYS A 103 -23.69 7.13 12.76
N THR A 104 -22.81 6.15 12.77
CA THR A 104 -23.18 4.74 12.88
C THR A 104 -22.90 4.19 14.29
N CYS A 105 -23.74 3.28 14.75
CA CYS A 105 -23.55 2.59 16.03
C CYS A 105 -22.68 1.34 15.84
N LYS A 106 -21.41 1.38 16.25
CA LYS A 106 -20.56 0.20 16.23
C LYS A 106 -20.70 -0.56 17.55
N LYS A 107 -21.52 -1.61 17.58
CA LYS A 107 -21.63 -2.52 18.73
C LYS A 107 -20.39 -3.44 18.75
N LYS A 108 -19.51 -3.30 19.75
CA LYS A 108 -18.53 -4.36 20.05
C LYS A 108 -19.30 -5.53 20.69
N LYS A 109 -18.91 -6.77 20.34
CA LYS A 109 -19.56 -8.04 20.72
C LYS A 109 -20.10 -8.05 22.17
N ARG A 110 -21.30 -8.63 22.33
CA ARG A 110 -22.04 -8.95 23.57
C ARG A 110 -21.97 -7.86 24.67
N ASN A 111 -23.03 -7.04 24.73
CA ASN A 111 -23.43 -6.22 25.90
C ASN A 111 -22.66 -4.94 26.27
N LYS A 112 -22.24 -4.08 25.32
CA LYS A 112 -21.87 -2.69 25.68
C LYS A 112 -22.51 -1.63 24.78
N LYS A 113 -22.88 -0.51 25.43
CA LYS A 113 -23.54 0.71 24.89
C LYS A 113 -23.04 1.07 23.50
N CYS A 114 -23.94 1.53 22.62
CA CYS A 114 -23.57 1.99 21.28
C CYS A 114 -22.50 3.10 21.38
N LYS A 115 -21.33 2.84 20.79
CA LYS A 115 -20.38 3.92 20.47
C LYS A 115 -20.78 4.49 19.11
N LYS A 116 -21.19 5.76 19.10
CA LYS A 116 -21.40 6.51 17.86
C LYS A 116 -20.03 6.71 17.21
N VAL A 117 -19.89 6.24 15.98
CA VAL A 117 -18.69 6.41 15.16
C VAL A 117 -19.12 7.14 13.89
N GLU A 118 -18.33 8.12 13.47
CA GLU A 118 -18.56 8.81 12.20
C GLU A 118 -17.94 8.00 11.06
N GLU A 119 -18.75 7.67 10.07
CA GLU A 119 -18.36 6.96 8.87
C GLU A 119 -18.62 7.85 7.66
N ILE A 120 -17.58 8.10 6.87
CA ILE A 120 -17.72 8.83 5.61
C ILE A 120 -18.28 7.87 4.56
N ARG A 121 -19.48 8.18 4.04
CA ARG A 121 -20.06 7.48 2.89
C ARG A 121 -20.01 8.35 1.64
N LEU A 122 -19.54 7.75 0.56
CA LEU A 122 -19.58 8.36 -0.77
C LEU A 122 -20.94 8.06 -1.42
N VAL A 123 -21.65 9.11 -1.80
CA VAL A 123 -22.99 9.07 -2.43
C VAL A 123 -22.97 9.85 -3.74
N ASP A 124 -24.02 9.68 -4.55
CA ASP A 124 -24.13 10.25 -5.90
C ASP A 124 -22.93 9.89 -6.78
N CYS A 125 -22.70 8.58 -6.91
CA CYS A 125 -21.61 8.03 -7.71
C CYS A 125 -22.04 7.81 -9.15
N TYR A 126 -21.21 8.23 -10.10
CA TYR A 126 -21.45 8.06 -11.52
C TYR A 126 -21.44 6.58 -11.92
N HIS A 127 -22.20 6.21 -12.96
CA HIS A 127 -22.21 4.85 -13.49
C HIS A 127 -20.86 4.46 -14.10
N LYS A 128 -20.17 5.40 -14.74
CA LYS A 128 -18.89 5.17 -15.41
C LYS A 128 -17.80 4.79 -14.41
N VAL A 129 -17.23 3.62 -14.62
CA VAL A 129 -16.07 3.11 -13.87
C VAL A 129 -14.80 3.72 -14.44
N LYS A 130 -13.82 3.93 -13.56
CA LYS A 130 -12.50 4.48 -13.88
C LYS A 130 -11.43 3.52 -13.39
N GLN A 131 -10.37 3.39 -14.18
CA GLN A 131 -9.26 2.51 -13.88
C GLN A 131 -8.19 3.22 -13.07
N PHE A 132 -7.72 2.55 -12.03
CA PHE A 132 -6.64 3.04 -11.18
C PHE A 132 -5.55 1.99 -11.03
N GLN A 133 -4.35 2.47 -10.74
CA GLN A 133 -3.19 1.66 -10.40
C GLN A 133 -2.59 2.15 -9.11
N ALA A 134 -2.44 1.23 -8.15
CA ALA A 134 -1.66 1.45 -6.95
C ALA A 134 -0.34 0.67 -7.02
N ILE A 135 0.77 1.33 -6.72
CA ILE A 135 2.09 0.72 -6.58
C ILE A 135 2.56 0.90 -5.14
N PHE A 136 2.63 -0.22 -4.43
CA PHE A 136 3.13 -0.34 -3.07
C PHE A 136 4.58 -0.84 -3.11
N LYS A 137 5.51 -0.12 -2.46
CA LYS A 137 6.89 -0.57 -2.29
C LYS A 137 7.04 -1.17 -0.89
N ASP A 138 7.36 -2.46 -0.83
CA ASP A 138 7.63 -3.19 0.42
C ASP A 138 9.07 -2.95 0.86
N ASP A 139 9.33 -1.72 1.27
CA ASP A 139 10.61 -1.24 1.75
C ASP A 139 10.33 -0.37 2.97
N VAL A 140 10.30 -1.02 4.13
CA VAL A 140 10.07 -0.33 5.40
C VAL A 140 11.40 0.25 5.86
N HIS A 141 11.64 1.52 5.54
CA HIS A 141 12.77 2.27 6.09
C HIS A 141 12.24 3.28 7.10
N ASN A 142 12.66 3.21 8.37
CA ASN A 142 12.15 4.03 9.47
C ASN A 142 10.62 3.96 9.62
N ASP A 143 10.05 2.76 9.57
CA ASP A 143 8.60 2.51 9.66
C ASP A 143 7.78 3.21 8.58
N ARG A 144 8.34 3.48 7.40
CA ARG A 144 7.64 4.21 6.33
C ARG A 144 7.37 3.33 5.12
N LEU A 145 6.11 3.28 4.69
CA LEU A 145 5.63 2.59 3.50
C LEU A 145 5.24 3.59 2.42
N ARG A 146 5.73 3.40 1.18
CA ARG A 146 5.35 4.26 0.05
C ARG A 146 4.24 3.63 -0.78
N LEU A 147 3.12 4.33 -0.85
CA LEU A 147 1.99 4.00 -1.70
C LEU A 147 1.85 5.09 -2.77
N ASN A 148 1.95 4.70 -4.05
CA ASN A 148 1.68 5.58 -5.17
C ASN A 148 0.37 5.15 -5.82
N VAL A 149 -0.51 6.09 -6.11
CA VAL A 149 -1.79 5.88 -6.81
C VAL A 149 -1.80 6.68 -8.10
N THR A 150 -2.34 6.10 -9.15
CA THR A 150 -2.47 6.73 -10.47
C THR A 150 -3.84 6.43 -11.05
N ASN A 151 -4.54 7.46 -11.52
CA ASN A 151 -5.70 7.31 -12.37
C ASN A 151 -5.22 7.03 -13.80
N LEU A 152 -5.52 5.84 -14.32
CA LEU A 152 -5.02 5.39 -15.62
C LEU A 152 -5.71 6.09 -16.80
N GLU A 153 -6.79 6.82 -16.55
CA GLU A 153 -7.59 7.46 -17.59
C GLU A 153 -7.04 8.82 -17.99
N ASN A 154 -6.36 9.50 -17.07
CA ASN A 154 -5.82 10.84 -17.27
C ASN A 154 -4.37 11.02 -16.79
N GLY A 155 -3.75 9.98 -16.23
CA GLY A 155 -2.36 10.01 -15.76
C GLY A 155 -2.14 10.71 -14.42
N ASN A 156 -3.17 11.33 -13.83
CA ASN A 156 -3.04 12.00 -12.54
C ASN A 156 -2.57 11.00 -11.47
N SER A 157 -1.58 11.40 -10.68
CA SER A 157 -0.97 10.52 -9.69
C SER A 157 -0.69 11.23 -8.38
N CYS A 158 -0.66 10.45 -7.30
CA CYS A 158 -0.24 10.93 -6.00
C CYS A 158 0.58 9.85 -5.29
N ALA A 159 1.45 10.27 -4.37
CA ALA A 159 2.25 9.40 -3.54
C ALA A 159 2.20 9.84 -2.08
N LEU A 160 2.04 8.88 -1.17
CA LEU A 160 2.16 9.11 0.27
C LEU A 160 3.17 8.14 0.87
N VAL A 161 3.90 8.65 1.85
CA VAL A 161 4.75 7.87 2.73
C VAL A 161 3.99 7.69 4.05
N ILE A 162 3.42 6.51 4.26
CA ILE A 162 2.61 6.16 5.43
C ILE A 162 3.52 5.60 6.52
N LYS A 163 3.36 6.05 7.78
CA LYS A 163 4.00 5.35 8.92
C LYS A 163 3.30 4.01 9.17
N TYR A 164 4.02 2.91 9.09
CA TYR A 164 3.54 1.56 9.28
C TYR A 164 3.78 1.10 10.72
N ASN A 165 2.71 0.70 11.41
CA ASN A 165 2.81 0.16 12.76
C ASN A 165 2.38 -1.32 12.73
N ILE A 166 3.37 -2.23 12.80
CA ILE A 166 3.18 -3.70 12.66
C ILE A 166 2.19 -4.27 13.68
N HIS A 167 1.96 -3.59 14.80
CA HIS A 167 1.25 -4.11 15.96
C HIS A 167 -0.28 -3.96 15.97
N ASN A 168 -0.91 -3.35 14.95
CA ASN A 168 -2.35 -2.97 15.04
C ASN A 168 -3.33 -3.75 14.13
N ASP A 169 -2.90 -4.69 13.29
CA ASP A 169 -3.77 -5.32 12.27
C ASP A 169 -3.82 -6.87 12.29
N PHE A 170 -3.80 -7.50 13.47
CA PHE A 170 -4.22 -8.90 13.64
C PHE A 170 -5.54 -9.01 14.43
#